data_AF-A0A1E4H7U2-F1
#
_entry.id   AF-A0A1E4H7U2-F1
#
_cell.length_a   1.000
_cell.length_b   1.000
_cell.length_c   1.000
_cell.angle_alpha   90.00
_cell.angle_beta   90.00
_cell.angle_gamma   90.00
#
_symmetry.space_group_name_H-M   'P 1'
#
loop_
_entity.id
_entity.type
_entity.pdbx_description
1 polymer ?
#
loop_
_entity_poly.entity_id
_entity_poly.type
_entity_poly.pdbx_seq_one_letter_code
_entity_poly.pdbx_strand_id
1 'polypeptide(L)'
;MRQIYTSPRPENIDSVVALMAEHGIQATVSNRSNYHRRGWQRHSYSPRRQDRSQWPQVWITHADDYSQARKLLMGLGIEPVIRHGEELAATRNASPLERRARIATRVRRVLLLAVLAVFAVQMLRYLRVF
;
A
#
# COMPACT_ATOMS: atom_id res chain seq x y z
N MET A 1 7.56 -5.82 16.59
CA MET A 1 6.85 -4.59 16.23
C MET A 1 6.01 -4.76 14.97
N ARG A 2 4.72 -4.38 15.02
CA ARG A 2 3.81 -4.40 13.86
C ARG A 2 3.06 -3.08 13.75
N GLN A 3 2.97 -2.52 12.54
CA GLN A 3 2.23 -1.30 12.27
C GLN A 3 0.73 -1.57 12.42
N ILE A 4 0.01 -0.66 13.09
CA ILE A 4 -1.43 -0.77 13.29
C ILE A 4 -2.21 0.37 12.61
N TYR A 5 -1.64 1.58 12.58
CA TYR A 5 -2.31 2.78 12.08
C TYR A 5 -1.33 3.75 11.43
N THR A 6 -1.79 4.54 10.47
CA THR A 6 -1.03 5.63 9.84
C THR A 6 -1.97 6.74 9.40
N SER A 7 -1.52 7.98 9.56
CA SER A 7 -2.27 9.18 9.19
C SER A 7 -1.28 10.30 8.88
N PRO A 8 -1.56 11.17 7.89
CA PRO A 8 -0.77 12.36 7.69
C PRO A 8 -0.86 13.31 8.90
N ARG A 9 -2.00 13.30 9.61
CA ARG A 9 -2.31 14.22 10.71
C ARG A 9 -1.70 13.74 12.02
N PRO A 10 -0.80 14.51 12.65
CA PRO A 10 -0.17 14.13 13.90
C PRO A 10 -1.17 14.00 15.06
N GLU A 11 -2.25 14.80 15.07
CA GLU A 11 -3.26 14.76 16.13
C GLU A 11 -3.96 13.39 16.19
N ASN A 12 -4.25 12.80 15.03
CA ASN A 12 -4.85 11.46 14.96
C ASN A 12 -3.90 10.39 15.53
N ILE A 13 -2.58 10.55 15.32
CA ILE A 13 -1.57 9.64 15.86
C ILE A 13 -1.54 9.74 17.38
N ASP A 14 -1.57 10.96 17.92
CA ASP A 14 -1.63 11.20 19.36
C ASP A 14 -2.88 10.58 19.99
N SER A 15 -4.05 10.77 19.37
CA SER A 15 -5.30 10.16 19.86
C SER A 15 -5.24 8.64 19.87
N VAL A 16 -4.66 8.02 18.84
CA VAL A 16 -4.52 6.55 18.80
C VAL A 16 -3.51 6.07 19.83
N VAL A 17 -2.40 6.77 20.03
CA VAL A 17 -1.41 6.41 21.06
C VAL A 17 -2.01 6.53 22.46
N ALA A 18 -2.75 7.60 22.74
CA ALA A 18 -3.47 7.78 24.00
C ALA A 18 -4.48 6.64 24.23
N LEU A 19 -5.28 6.31 23.21
CA LEU A 19 -6.22 5.18 23.27
C LEU A 19 -5.52 3.85 23.58
N MET A 20 -4.37 3.59 22.98
CA MET A 20 -3.60 2.37 23.27
C MET A 20 -3.07 2.37 24.71
N ALA A 21 -2.56 3.52 25.17
CA ALA A 21 -2.05 3.67 26.54
C ALA A 21 -3.15 3.49 27.60
N GLU A 22 -4.37 3.99 27.36
CA GLU A 22 -5.54 3.79 28.23
C GLU A 22 -5.87 2.30 28.43
N HIS A 23 -5.60 1.47 27.43
CA HIS A 23 -5.83 0.02 27.48
C HIS A 23 -4.60 -0.77 27.89
N GLY A 24 -3.53 -0.11 28.36
CA GLY A 24 -2.28 -0.73 28.80
C GLY A 24 -1.41 -1.28 27.65
N ILE A 25 -1.70 -0.92 26.40
CA ILE A 25 -0.99 -1.41 25.22
C ILE A 25 0.19 -0.50 24.91
N GLN A 26 1.39 -1.08 24.82
CA GLN A 26 2.59 -0.32 24.48
C GLN A 26 2.68 -0.06 22.97
N ALA A 27 2.58 1.21 22.59
CA ALA A 27 2.71 1.68 21.22
C ALA A 27 3.89 2.65 21.06
N THR A 28 4.59 2.53 19.93
CA THR A 28 5.70 3.40 19.53
C THR A 28 5.32 4.13 18.23
N VAL A 29 5.69 5.41 18.12
CA VAL A 29 5.45 6.21 16.92
C VAL A 29 6.72 6.28 16.07
N SER A 30 6.61 6.01 14.76
CA SER A 30 7.67 6.24 13.77
C SER A 30 7.30 7.34 12.80
N ASN A 31 8.30 7.90 12.10
CA ASN A 31 8.14 8.95 11.09
C ASN A 31 7.39 10.21 11.58
N ARG A 32 7.48 10.48 12.89
CA ARG A 32 7.01 11.73 13.48
C ARG A 32 7.98 12.85 13.11
N SER A 33 7.47 13.95 12.55
CA SER A 33 8.29 15.15 12.38
C SER A 33 8.51 15.83 13.73
N ASN A 34 9.77 16.12 14.06
CA ASN A 34 10.12 16.91 15.26
C ASN A 34 9.60 18.35 15.19
N TYR A 35 9.34 18.83 13.97
CA TYR A 35 8.86 20.18 13.74
C TYR A 35 7.32 20.19 13.76
N HIS A 36 6.74 20.79 14.80
CA HIS A 36 5.30 20.91 15.02
C HIS A 36 4.70 22.04 14.15
N ARG A 37 4.83 21.95 12.82
CA ARG A 37 4.15 22.89 11.91
C ARG A 37 2.69 22.47 11.83
N ARG A 38 1.76 23.41 11.95
CA ARG A 38 0.39 23.25 11.43
C ARG A 38 0.49 23.06 9.92
N GLY A 39 0.68 21.80 9.51
CA GLY A 39 0.77 21.45 8.11
C GLY A 39 -0.58 21.70 7.48
N TRP A 40 -0.62 22.51 6.43
CA TRP A 40 -1.73 22.54 5.48
C TRP A 40 -1.69 21.23 4.67
N GLN A 41 -1.80 20.09 5.36
CA GLN A 41 -1.79 18.79 4.76
C GLN A 41 -3.12 18.64 4.02
N ARG A 42 -3.00 18.44 2.72
CA ARG A 42 -4.15 18.23 1.83
C ARG A 42 -4.96 17.03 2.33
N HIS A 43 -6.26 17.04 2.04
CA HIS A 43 -7.15 15.93 2.40
C HIS A 43 -6.58 14.59 1.96
N SER A 44 -6.77 13.56 2.81
CA SER A 44 -6.28 12.20 2.63
C SER A 44 -6.73 11.53 1.32
N TYR A 45 -7.75 12.09 0.66
CA TYR A 45 -8.31 11.63 -0.61
C TYR A 45 -7.62 12.21 -1.85
N SER A 46 -6.63 13.12 -1.71
CA SER A 46 -5.96 13.71 -2.87
C SER A 46 -5.04 12.66 -3.54
N PRO A 47 -5.33 12.21 -4.78
CA PRO A 47 -4.66 11.05 -5.38
C PRO A 47 -3.22 11.33 -5.86
N ARG A 48 -2.74 12.57 -5.77
CA ARG A 48 -1.39 12.93 -6.23
C ARG A 48 -0.35 12.47 -5.22
N ARG A 49 0.14 11.23 -5.42
CA ARG A 49 1.41 10.66 -4.91
C ARG A 49 1.87 11.29 -3.60
N GLN A 50 1.11 11.12 -2.52
CA GLN A 50 1.70 11.24 -1.19
C GLN A 50 2.18 9.86 -0.80
N ASP A 51 3.50 9.75 -0.70
CA ASP A 51 4.15 8.54 -0.22
C ASP A 51 3.72 8.31 1.23
N ARG A 52 2.76 7.39 1.44
CA ARG A 52 2.22 7.06 2.77
C ARG A 52 3.28 6.48 3.69
N SER A 53 4.40 6.00 3.15
CA SER A 53 5.52 5.53 3.96
C SER A 53 6.16 6.67 4.77
N GLN A 54 6.04 7.92 4.33
CA GLN A 54 6.58 9.09 5.03
C GLN A 54 5.64 9.64 6.10
N TRP A 55 4.39 9.17 6.14
CA TRP A 55 3.45 9.60 7.17
C TRP A 55 3.87 9.04 8.53
N PRO A 56 3.52 9.76 9.60
CA PRO A 56 3.54 9.21 10.95
C PRO A 56 2.82 7.87 11.06
N GLN A 57 3.39 6.95 11.81
CA GLN A 57 2.90 5.58 11.95
C GLN A 57 2.92 5.12 13.40
N VAL A 58 1.88 4.41 13.81
CA VAL A 58 1.79 3.77 15.12
C VAL A 58 2.14 2.30 14.98
N TRP A 59 3.08 1.85 15.81
CA TRP A 59 3.56 0.48 15.89
C TRP A 59 3.29 -0.08 17.27
N ILE A 60 2.78 -1.30 17.33
CA ILE A 60 2.66 -2.03 18.61
C ILE A 60 4.00 -2.70 18.90
N THR A 61 4.51 -2.49 20.12
CA THR A 61 5.81 -3.01 20.57
C THR A 61 5.76 -4.54 20.71
N HIS A 62 4.80 -5.03 21.50
CA HIS A 62 4.59 -6.45 21.80
C HIS A 62 3.67 -7.12 20.77
N ALA A 63 3.99 -8.36 20.39
CA ALA A 63 3.19 -9.09 19.41
C ALA A 63 1.82 -9.52 19.97
N ASP A 64 1.76 -9.79 21.27
CA ASP A 64 0.56 -10.31 21.94
C ASP A 64 -0.55 -9.25 21.98
N ASP A 65 -0.17 -8.00 22.26
CA ASP A 65 -1.08 -6.84 22.31
C ASP A 65 -1.69 -6.48 20.95
N TYR A 66 -1.08 -6.94 19.85
CA TYR A 66 -1.51 -6.58 18.49
C TYR A 66 -2.96 -7.01 18.22
N SER A 67 -3.35 -8.20 18.72
CA SER A 67 -4.70 -8.73 18.52
C SER A 67 -5.77 -7.88 19.23
N GLN A 68 -5.45 -7.39 20.44
CA GLN A 68 -6.30 -6.52 21.23
C GLN A 68 -6.38 -5.12 20.63
N ALA A 69 -5.24 -4.53 20.25
CA ALA A 69 -5.17 -3.24 19.56
C ALA A 69 -6.02 -3.23 18.29
N ARG A 70 -5.97 -4.34 17.53
CA ARG A 70 -6.79 -4.51 16.31
C ARG A 70 -8.29 -4.49 16.63
N LYS A 71 -8.72 -5.23 17.66
CA LYS A 71 -10.13 -5.27 18.09
C LYS A 71 -10.63 -3.90 18.52
N LEU A 72 -9.80 -3.14 19.26
CA LEU A 72 -10.14 -1.78 19.70
C LEU A 72 -10.38 -0.84 18.51
N LEU A 73 -9.47 -0.83 17.53
CA LEU A 73 -9.62 0.01 16.33
C LEU A 73 -10.84 -0.40 15.49
N MET A 74 -11.06 -1.70 15.33
CA MET A 74 -12.25 -2.21 14.62
C MET A 74 -13.56 -1.80 15.33
N GLY A 75 -13.57 -1.80 16.67
CA GLY A 75 -14.73 -1.33 17.45
C GLY A 75 -15.06 0.15 17.24
N LEU A 76 -14.07 0.96 16.90
CA LEU A 76 -14.23 2.37 16.53
C LEU A 76 -14.54 2.58 15.03
N GLY A 77 -14.66 1.51 14.25
CA GLY A 77 -14.83 1.58 12.79
C GLY A 77 -13.56 1.98 12.03
N ILE A 78 -12.38 1.92 12.67
CA ILE A 78 -11.10 2.20 12.04
C ILE A 78 -10.51 0.89 11.54
N GLU A 79 -10.43 0.73 10.22
CA GLU A 79 -9.82 -0.46 9.63
C GLU A 79 -8.29 -0.46 9.87
N PRO A 80 -7.74 -1.48 10.54
CA PRO A 80 -6.30 -1.57 10.81
C PRO A 80 -5.49 -1.74 9.52
N VAL A 81 -4.23 -1.28 9.53
CA VAL A 81 -3.35 -1.41 8.36
C VAL A 81 -3.08 -2.89 8.05
N ILE A 82 -3.47 -3.31 6.85
CA ILE A 82 -3.13 -4.61 6.28
C ILE A 82 -1.92 -4.44 5.37
N ARG A 83 -0.88 -5.25 5.56
CA ARG A 83 0.29 -5.27 4.67
C ARG A 83 -0.16 -5.63 3.25
N HIS A 84 0.25 -4.84 2.25
CA HIS A 84 -0.25 -4.92 0.87
C HIS A 84 -1.77 -4.71 0.71
N GLY A 85 -2.45 -4.13 1.69
CA GLY A 85 -3.90 -3.90 1.63
C GLY A 85 -4.33 -3.07 0.42
N GLU A 86 -3.54 -2.07 0.02
CA GLU A 86 -3.80 -1.28 -1.19
C GLU A 86 -3.64 -2.08 -2.47
N GLU A 87 -2.62 -2.93 -2.56
CA GLU A 87 -2.40 -3.78 -3.74
C GLU A 87 -3.50 -4.83 -3.89
N LEU A 88 -3.92 -5.41 -2.75
CA LEU A 88 -5.06 -6.32 -2.68
C LEU A 88 -6.38 -5.62 -3.03
N ALA A 89 -6.59 -4.40 -2.53
CA ALA A 89 -7.77 -3.60 -2.84
C ALA A 89 -7.77 -3.16 -4.32
N ALA A 90 -6.64 -2.74 -4.86
CA ALA A 90 -6.49 -2.38 -6.27
C ALA A 90 -6.68 -3.59 -7.20
N THR A 91 -6.29 -4.79 -6.74
CA THR A 91 -6.54 -6.04 -7.48
C THR A 91 -8.02 -6.40 -7.46
N ARG A 92 -8.70 -6.25 -6.30
CA ARG A 92 -10.13 -6.54 -6.15
C ARG A 92 -11.03 -5.51 -6.85
N ASN A 93 -10.68 -4.24 -6.76
CA ASN A 93 -11.48 -3.10 -7.24
C ASN A 93 -10.77 -2.35 -8.36
N ALA A 94 -10.19 -3.08 -9.31
CA ALA A 94 -9.52 -2.41 -10.43
C ALA A 94 -10.53 -1.59 -11.24
N SER A 95 -10.18 -0.33 -11.49
CA SER A 95 -11.04 0.57 -12.26
C SER A 95 -11.25 0.03 -13.70
N PRO A 96 -12.38 0.35 -14.35
CA PRO A 96 -12.63 -0.08 -15.73
C PRO A 96 -11.52 0.34 -16.71
N LEU A 97 -10.90 1.49 -16.48
CA LEU A 97 -9.79 2.01 -17.29
C LEU A 97 -8.51 1.17 -17.12
N GLU A 98 -8.14 0.84 -15.89
CA GLU A 98 -6.99 -0.02 -15.61
C GLU A 98 -7.17 -1.42 -16.18
N ARG A 99 -8.40 -1.95 -16.14
CA ARG A 99 -8.72 -3.26 -16.75
C ARG A 99 -8.48 -3.25 -18.25
N ARG A 100 -8.90 -2.19 -18.96
CA ARG A 100 -8.65 -2.00 -20.41
C ARG A 100 -7.16 -1.88 -20.72
N ALA A 101 -6.41 -1.10 -19.95
CA ALA A 101 -4.97 -0.94 -20.12
C ALA A 101 -4.19 -2.26 -19.93
N ARG A 102 -4.57 -3.08 -18.93
CA ARG A 102 -3.99 -4.41 -18.72
C ARG A 102 -4.24 -5.37 -19.88
N ILE A 103 -5.43 -5.32 -20.48
CA ILE A 103 -5.74 -6.13 -21.66
C ILE A 103 -4.88 -5.67 -22.85
N ALA A 104 -4.85 -4.36 -23.13
CA ALA A 104 -4.07 -3.81 -24.23
C ALA A 104 -2.58 -4.15 -24.13
N THR A 105 -1.99 -4.04 -22.93
CA THR A 105 -0.59 -4.41 -22.67
C THR A 105 -0.35 -5.91 -22.82
N ARG A 106 -1.27 -6.77 -22.37
CA ARG A 106 -1.18 -8.22 -22.57
C ARG A 106 -1.23 -8.58 -24.06
N VAL A 107 -2.18 -8.02 -24.81
CA VAL A 107 -2.31 -8.24 -26.27
C VAL A 107 -1.05 -7.76 -27.00
N ARG A 108 -0.55 -6.56 -26.67
CA ARG A 108 0.70 -6.03 -27.24
C ARG A 108 1.89 -6.98 -27.02
N ARG A 109 2.03 -7.53 -25.80
CA ARG A 109 3.13 -8.47 -25.47
C ARG A 109 3.00 -9.77 -26.27
N VAL A 110 1.80 -10.33 -26.40
CA VAL A 110 1.57 -11.53 -27.20
C VAL A 110 1.93 -11.30 -28.66
N LEU A 111 1.53 -10.16 -29.24
CA LEU A 111 1.89 -9.80 -30.62
C LEU A 111 3.40 -9.64 -30.81
N LEU A 112 4.08 -8.97 -29.87
CA LEU A 112 5.55 -8.83 -29.94
C LEU A 112 6.25 -10.19 -29.86
N LEU A 113 5.80 -11.09 -29.00
CA LEU A 113 6.34 -12.45 -28.92
C LEU A 113 6.06 -13.27 -30.18
N ALA A 114 4.88 -13.10 -30.79
CA ALA A 114 4.56 -13.76 -32.06
C ALA A 114 5.49 -13.29 -33.19
N VAL A 115 5.72 -11.97 -33.30
CA VAL A 115 6.68 -11.41 -34.28
C VAL A 115 8.09 -11.92 -34.01
N LEU A 116 8.53 -11.92 -32.76
CA LEU A 116 9.84 -12.46 -32.37
C LEU A 116 9.98 -13.93 -32.78
N ALA A 117 8.95 -14.75 -32.55
CA ALA A 117 8.95 -16.16 -32.94
C ALA A 117 9.05 -16.33 -34.46
N VAL A 118 8.31 -15.55 -35.25
CA VAL A 118 8.40 -15.57 -36.71
C VAL A 118 9.80 -15.18 -37.18
N PHE A 119 10.40 -14.14 -36.59
CA PHE A 119 11.78 -13.75 -36.88
C PHE A 119 12.78 -14.84 -36.52
N ALA A 120 12.63 -15.48 -35.37
CA ALA A 120 13.50 -16.58 -34.95
C ALA A 120 13.43 -17.77 -35.92
N VAL A 121 12.22 -18.15 -36.34
CA VAL A 121 12.01 -19.22 -37.34
C VAL A 121 12.66 -18.83 -38.67
N GLN A 122 12.48 -17.59 -39.15
CA GLN A 122 13.13 -17.16 -40.38
C GLN A 122 14.65 -17.11 -40.29
N MET A 123 15.20 -16.70 -39.16
CA MET A 123 16.64 -16.69 -38.93
C MET A 123 17.22 -18.10 -38.95
N LEU A 124 16.55 -19.06 -38.29
CA LEU A 124 16.94 -20.47 -38.30
C LEU A 124 16.91 -21.06 -39.72
N ARG A 125 15.88 -20.73 -40.50
CA ARG A 125 15.78 -21.12 -41.90
C ARG A 125 16.88 -20.49 -42.77
N TYR A 126 17.23 -19.23 -42.53
CA TYR A 126 18.31 -18.54 -43.24
C TYR A 126 19.68 -19.16 -42.95
N LEU A 127 19.90 -19.60 -41.70
CA LEU A 127 21.12 -20.28 -41.26
C LEU A 127 21.22 -21.74 -41.76
N ARG A 128 20.25 -22.24 -42.56
CA ARG A 128 20.16 -23.63 -43.04
C ARG A 128 20.31 -24.68 -41.93
N VAL A 129 19.80 -24.36 -40.74
CA VAL A 129 19.75 -25.31 -39.61
C VAL A 129 18.59 -26.32 -39.81
N PHE A 130 17.75 -26.09 -40.82
CA PHE A 130 16.75 -27.01 -41.38
C PHE A 130 16.73 -26.88 -42.91
#